data_AF-A0A970A9T1-F1
#
_entry.id   AF-A0A970A9T1-F1
#
_cell.length_a   1.000
_cell.length_b   1.000
_cell.length_c   1.000
_cell.angle_alpha   90.00
_cell.angle_beta   90.00
_cell.angle_gamma   90.00
#
_symmetry.space_group_name_H-M   'P 1'
#
loop_
_entity.id
_entity.type
_entity.pdbx_description
1 polymer ?
#
loop_
_entity_poly.entity_id
_entity_poly.type
_entity_poly.pdbx_seq_one_letter_code
_entity_poly.pdbx_strand_id
1 'polypeptide(L)'
;MDYIQKARELGEALLQTPELKKLKEAEAEIRKDPQASKAFDEYQERESSLVAAQMLSKVPPEKDALALIDLKMRLINRYSSIRNFFAVQQDFERIMASVNLTITTTIFGTPSLDQLPFPKELKDMAQQLLQNIGGGQNGPTMQIPEGFKLPEGLDLSKFLK
;
A
#
# COMPACT_ATOMS: atom_id res chain seq x y z
N MET A 1 12.67 -32.08 3.15
CA MET A 1 12.57 -30.61 3.07
C MET A 1 11.66 -30.18 4.20
N ASP A 2 12.22 -29.51 5.20
CA ASP A 2 11.39 -28.87 6.22
C ASP A 2 10.99 -27.49 5.68
N TYR A 3 9.69 -27.23 5.53
CA TYR A 3 9.16 -25.95 5.06
C TYR A 3 9.65 -24.78 5.94
N ILE A 4 9.99 -25.05 7.20
CA ILE A 4 10.62 -24.11 8.12
C ILE A 4 12.00 -23.67 7.61
N GLN A 5 12.80 -24.60 7.06
CA GLN A 5 14.11 -24.28 6.50
C GLN A 5 13.97 -23.35 5.28
N LYS A 6 12.99 -23.60 4.41
CA LYS A 6 12.72 -22.72 3.25
C LYS A 6 12.18 -21.35 3.65
N ALA A 7 11.36 -21.27 4.69
CA ALA A 7 10.94 -20.00 5.26
C ALA A 7 12.13 -19.20 5.83
N ARG A 8 13.10 -19.88 6.47
CA ARG A 8 14.33 -19.24 6.94
C ARG A 8 15.20 -18.72 5.79
N GLU A 9 15.42 -19.53 4.75
CA GLU A 9 16.16 -19.11 3.56
C GLU A 9 15.51 -17.87 2.89
N LEU A 10 14.18 -17.84 2.80
CA LEU A 10 13.45 -16.67 2.31
C LEU A 10 13.66 -15.45 3.21
N GLY A 11 13.60 -15.62 4.53
CA GLY A 11 13.90 -14.55 5.49
C GLY A 11 15.32 -14.01 5.32
N GLU A 12 16.32 -14.88 5.16
CA GLU A 12 17.72 -14.48 4.92
C GLU A 12 17.88 -13.72 3.59
N ALA A 13 17.16 -14.11 2.55
CA ALA A 13 17.14 -13.37 1.29
C ALA A 13 16.49 -11.99 1.44
N LEU A 14 15.37 -11.90 2.17
CA LEU A 14 14.70 -10.62 2.48
C LEU A 14 15.60 -9.69 3.30
N LEU A 15 16.43 -10.23 4.19
CA LEU A 15 17.41 -9.46 4.95
C LEU A 15 18.41 -8.70 4.07
N GLN A 16 18.67 -9.20 2.85
CA GLN A 16 19.63 -8.61 1.92
C GLN A 16 19.03 -7.55 0.99
N THR A 17 17.70 -7.39 0.99
CA THR A 17 17.00 -6.43 0.13
C THR A 17 17.41 -4.99 0.41
N PRO A 18 17.50 -4.14 -0.62
CA PRO A 18 17.81 -2.72 -0.42
C PRO A 18 16.74 -1.99 0.39
N GLU A 19 15.47 -2.41 0.32
CA GLU A 19 14.35 -1.82 1.05
C GLU A 19 14.50 -2.03 2.56
N LEU A 20 14.86 -3.25 3.00
CA LEU A 20 15.10 -3.47 4.42
C LEU A 20 16.34 -2.73 4.92
N LYS A 21 17.40 -2.64 4.11
CA LYS A 21 18.60 -1.85 4.45
C LYS A 21 18.25 -0.38 4.65
N LYS A 22 17.52 0.22 3.71
CA LYS A 22 17.00 1.59 3.81
C LYS A 22 16.10 1.80 5.03
N LEU A 23 15.25 0.82 5.35
CA LEU A 23 14.39 0.88 6.52
C LEU A 23 15.20 0.95 7.82
N LYS A 24 16.23 0.10 7.96
CA LYS A 24 17.14 0.11 9.12
C LYS A 24 17.94 1.41 9.21
N GLU A 25 18.40 1.94 8.08
CA GLU A 25 19.11 3.22 8.03
C GLU A 25 18.20 4.39 8.43
N ALA A 26 16.96 4.42 7.94
CA ALA A 26 15.99 5.44 8.30
C ALA A 26 15.62 5.36 9.80
N GLU A 27 15.52 4.16 10.37
CA GLU A 27 15.34 4.01 11.81
C GLU A 27 16.54 4.54 12.58
N ALA A 28 17.78 4.19 12.17
CA ALA A 28 18.99 4.71 12.80
C ALA A 28 19.07 6.26 12.72
N GLU A 29 18.57 6.86 11.64
CA GLU A 29 18.49 8.32 11.51
C GLU A 29 17.52 8.94 12.53
N ILE A 30 16.38 8.31 12.81
CA ILE A 30 15.47 8.74 13.87
C ILE A 30 16.19 8.73 15.23
N ARG A 31 17.01 7.70 15.50
CA ARG A 31 17.74 7.56 16.79
C ARG A 31 18.76 8.68 17.05
N LYS A 32 19.21 9.40 16.01
CA LYS A 32 20.15 10.53 16.16
C LYS A 32 19.52 11.76 16.80
N ASP A 33 18.19 11.90 16.72
CA ASP A 33 17.44 12.98 17.37
C ASP A 33 16.68 12.41 18.59
N PRO A 34 17.05 12.79 19.83
CA PRO A 34 16.39 12.31 21.03
C PRO A 34 14.88 12.62 21.08
N GLN A 35 14.44 13.74 20.50
CA GLN A 35 13.01 14.10 20.47
C GLN A 35 12.25 13.25 19.45
N ALA A 36 12.83 13.06 18.26
CA ALA A 36 12.24 12.19 17.25
C ALA A 36 12.20 10.73 17.73
N SER A 37 13.29 10.22 18.33
CA SER A 37 13.36 8.87 18.89
C SER A 37 12.25 8.64 19.92
N LYS A 38 12.13 9.52 20.92
CA LYS A 38 11.11 9.38 21.96
C LYS A 38 9.70 9.39 21.39
N ALA A 39 9.43 10.28 20.43
CA ALA A 39 8.12 10.39 19.81
C ALA A 39 7.80 9.18 18.91
N PHE A 40 8.83 8.60 18.28
CA PHE A 40 8.71 7.39 17.49
C PHE A 40 8.50 6.15 18.36
N ASP A 41 9.15 6.05 19.51
CA ASP A 41 8.94 4.97 20.48
C ASP A 41 7.49 4.94 20.98
N GLU A 42 6.90 6.10 21.27
CA GLU A 42 5.48 6.22 21.64
C GLU A 42 4.55 5.71 20.51
N TYR A 43 4.91 6.00 19.26
CA TYR A 43 4.17 5.47 18.11
C TYR A 43 4.26 3.95 18.03
N GLN A 44 5.46 3.37 18.14
CA GLN A 44 5.68 1.93 18.06
C GLN A 44 4.96 1.17 19.17
N GLU A 45 4.96 1.70 20.39
CA GLU A 45 4.26 1.09 21.53
C GLU A 45 2.74 1.02 21.29
N ARG A 46 2.15 2.09 20.77
CA ARG A 46 0.72 2.15 20.44
C ARG A 46 0.37 1.23 19.28
N GLU A 47 1.20 1.20 18.24
CA GLU A 47 1.04 0.31 17.09
C GLU A 47 1.07 -1.17 17.52
N SER A 48 2.07 -1.55 18.32
CA SER A 48 2.19 -2.92 18.84
C SER A 48 1.01 -3.31 19.72
N SER A 49 0.52 -2.38 20.55
CA SER A 49 -0.65 -2.61 21.42
C SER A 49 -1.91 -2.84 20.60
N LEU A 50 -2.09 -2.08 19.52
CA LEU A 50 -3.23 -2.21 18.62
C LEU A 50 -3.19 -3.54 17.85
N VAL A 51 -2.02 -3.95 17.36
CA VAL A 51 -1.85 -5.27 16.71
C VAL A 51 -2.15 -6.40 17.70
N ALA A 52 -1.64 -6.33 18.93
CA ALA A 52 -1.93 -7.32 19.96
C ALA A 52 -3.44 -7.38 20.29
N ALA A 53 -4.10 -6.22 20.37
CA ALA A 53 -5.54 -6.13 20.58
C ALA A 53 -6.34 -6.76 19.44
N GLN A 54 -5.92 -6.60 18.17
CA GLN A 54 -6.52 -7.28 17.01
C GLN A 54 -6.37 -8.80 17.05
N MET A 55 -5.25 -9.30 17.56
CA MET A 55 -5.02 -10.74 17.69
C MET A 55 -5.91 -11.37 18.78
N LEU A 56 -6.14 -10.63 19.87
CA LEU A 56 -6.93 -11.10 21.02
C LEU A 56 -8.44 -10.84 20.85
N SER A 57 -8.82 -9.74 20.21
CA SER A 57 -10.19 -9.29 20.00
C SER A 57 -10.47 -9.23 18.51
N LYS A 58 -11.55 -9.88 18.03
CA LYS A 58 -11.91 -9.92 16.60
C LYS A 58 -12.13 -8.54 15.96
N VAL A 59 -12.22 -7.46 16.74
CA VAL A 59 -12.37 -6.09 16.25
C VAL A 59 -11.52 -5.14 17.11
N PRO A 60 -10.51 -4.45 16.53
CA PRO A 60 -9.80 -3.38 17.23
C PRO A 60 -10.73 -2.19 17.49
N PRO A 61 -10.58 -1.47 18.61
CA PRO A 61 -11.36 -0.26 18.84
C PRO A 61 -11.04 0.78 17.75
N GLU A 62 -12.04 1.17 16.96
CA GLU A 62 -11.91 2.14 15.85
C GLU A 62 -11.25 3.45 16.32
N LYS A 63 -11.58 3.88 17.55
CA LYS A 63 -10.99 5.04 18.20
C LYS A 63 -9.46 4.96 18.31
N ASP A 64 -8.91 3.81 18.65
CA ASP A 64 -7.47 3.64 18.86
C ASP A 64 -6.73 3.60 17.52
N ALA A 65 -7.37 3.05 16.48
CA ALA A 65 -6.84 3.08 15.12
C ALA A 65 -6.77 4.52 14.58
N LEU A 66 -7.83 5.31 14.74
CA LEU A 66 -7.84 6.72 14.36
C LEU A 66 -6.79 7.54 15.12
N ALA A 67 -6.66 7.31 16.43
CA ALA A 67 -5.65 7.99 17.24
C ALA A 67 -4.21 7.68 16.79
N LEU A 68 -3.94 6.46 16.32
CA LEU A 68 -2.64 6.07 15.78
C LEU A 68 -2.35 6.76 14.44
N ILE A 69 -3.35 6.86 13.56
CA ILE A 69 -3.24 7.60 12.29
C ILE A 69 -2.94 9.07 12.56
N ASP A 70 -3.67 9.71 13.48
CA ASP A 70 -3.44 11.10 13.86
C ASP A 70 -2.04 11.32 14.45
N LEU A 71 -1.57 10.40 15.29
CA LEU A 71 -0.21 10.43 15.81
C LEU A 71 0.82 10.35 14.68
N LYS A 72 0.69 9.37 13.77
CA LYS A 72 1.55 9.21 12.59
C LYS A 72 1.64 10.50 11.78
N MET A 73 0.49 11.12 11.47
CA MET A 73 0.43 12.36 10.71
C MET A 73 1.15 13.52 11.42
N ARG A 74 0.96 13.67 12.73
CA ARG A 74 1.69 14.69 13.52
C ARG A 74 3.20 14.47 13.49
N LEU A 75 3.66 13.22 13.58
CA LEU A 75 5.08 12.88 13.57
C LEU A 75 5.71 13.14 12.19
N ILE A 76 5.04 12.73 11.11
CA ILE A 76 5.49 12.97 9.72
C ILE A 76 5.61 14.47 9.41
N ASN A 77 4.72 15.28 9.96
CA ASN A 77 4.75 16.74 9.77
C ASN A 77 5.86 17.41 10.59
N ARG A 78 6.21 16.85 11.76
CA ARG A 78 7.17 17.44 12.69
C ARG A 78 8.62 17.01 12.42
N TYR A 79 8.84 15.74 12.08
CA TYR A 79 10.19 15.17 11.97
C TYR A 79 10.42 14.60 10.57
N SER A 80 11.37 15.16 9.84
CA SER A 80 11.74 14.70 8.49
C SER A 80 12.30 13.28 8.48
N SER A 81 13.05 12.88 9.52
CA SER A 81 13.56 11.51 9.70
C SER A 81 12.43 10.49 9.80
N ILE A 82 11.38 10.79 10.58
CA ILE A 82 10.20 9.94 10.71
C ILE A 82 9.40 9.89 9.40
N ARG A 83 9.26 11.02 8.69
CA ARG A 83 8.66 11.04 7.35
C ARG A 83 9.39 10.10 6.40
N ASN A 84 10.72 10.18 6.37
CA ASN A 84 11.53 9.32 5.53
C ASN A 84 11.37 7.84 5.89
N PHE A 85 11.37 7.52 7.19
CA PHE A 85 11.10 6.15 7.67
C PHE A 85 9.78 5.60 7.13
N PHE A 86 8.68 6.34 7.26
CA PHE A 86 7.39 5.87 6.77
C PHE A 86 7.32 5.71 5.24
N ALA A 87 8.06 6.54 4.50
CA ALA A 87 8.16 6.39 3.05
C ALA A 87 8.87 5.07 2.66
N VAL A 88 10.02 4.78 3.28
CA VAL A 88 10.77 3.55 2.99
C VAL A 88 10.11 2.30 3.59
N GLN A 89 9.36 2.44 4.70
CA GLN A 89 8.54 1.38 5.27
C GLN A 89 7.48 0.91 4.27
N GLN A 90 6.82 1.84 3.58
CA GLN A 90 5.83 1.50 2.57
C GLN A 90 6.43 0.67 1.42
N ASP A 91 7.66 0.98 0.99
CA ASP A 91 8.35 0.19 -0.04
C ASP A 91 8.67 -1.24 0.43
N PHE A 92 9.12 -1.39 1.68
CA PHE A 92 9.32 -2.70 2.29
C PHE A 92 8.01 -3.49 2.43
N GLU A 93 6.92 -2.83 2.84
CA GLU A 93 5.59 -3.44 2.93
C GLU A 93 5.10 -3.97 1.58
N ARG A 94 5.38 -3.28 0.46
CA ARG A 94 5.04 -3.77 -0.89
C ARG A 94 5.78 -5.05 -1.24
N ILE A 95 7.04 -5.18 -0.83
CA ILE A 95 7.81 -6.43 -1.02
C ILE A 95 7.19 -7.55 -0.20
N MET A 96 6.88 -7.31 1.08
CA MET A 96 6.24 -8.30 1.93
C MET A 96 4.86 -8.71 1.39
N ALA A 97 4.07 -7.76 0.89
CA ALA A 97 2.79 -8.05 0.24
C ALA A 97 2.98 -8.92 -1.01
N SER A 98 3.99 -8.65 -1.83
CA SER A 98 4.31 -9.44 -3.03
C SER A 98 4.76 -10.85 -2.69
N VAL A 99 5.57 -11.02 -1.63
CA VAL A 99 6.00 -12.33 -1.11
C VAL A 99 4.79 -13.12 -0.61
N ASN A 100 3.96 -12.50 0.23
CA ASN A 100 2.76 -13.13 0.77
C ASN A 100 1.81 -13.54 -0.36
N LEU A 101 1.56 -12.65 -1.33
CA LEU A 101 0.75 -12.95 -2.50
C LEU A 101 1.34 -14.13 -3.29
N THR A 102 2.64 -14.15 -3.53
CA THR A 102 3.31 -15.25 -4.26
C THR A 102 3.14 -16.58 -3.54
N ILE A 103 3.35 -16.61 -2.21
CA ILE A 103 3.18 -17.81 -1.40
C ILE A 103 1.71 -18.28 -1.44
N THR A 104 0.77 -17.37 -1.16
CA THR A 104 -0.66 -17.70 -1.14
C THR A 104 -1.14 -18.21 -2.50
N THR A 105 -0.75 -17.54 -3.59
CA THR A 105 -1.14 -17.95 -4.96
C THR A 105 -0.46 -19.24 -5.40
N THR A 106 0.74 -19.55 -4.91
CA THR A 106 1.39 -20.84 -5.17
C THR A 106 0.68 -21.98 -4.43
N ILE A 107 0.20 -21.74 -3.22
CA ILE A 107 -0.50 -22.75 -2.40
C ILE A 107 -1.92 -22.99 -2.90
N PHE A 108 -2.68 -21.92 -3.15
CA PHE A 108 -4.12 -22.00 -3.43
C PHE A 108 -4.48 -21.75 -4.90
N GLY A 109 -3.49 -21.45 -5.75
CA GLY A 109 -3.71 -20.89 -7.09
C GLY A 109 -3.99 -19.38 -7.03
N THR A 110 -3.92 -18.72 -8.18
CA THR A 110 -4.39 -17.33 -8.29
C THR A 110 -5.89 -17.31 -7.99
N PRO A 111 -6.38 -16.59 -6.96
CA PRO A 111 -7.81 -16.47 -6.76
C PRO A 111 -8.39 -15.89 -8.06
N SER A 112 -9.40 -16.56 -8.63
CA SER A 112 -10.11 -15.96 -9.75
C SER A 112 -10.68 -14.61 -9.30
N LEU A 113 -10.85 -13.66 -10.23
CA LEU A 113 -11.51 -12.36 -9.94
C LEU A 113 -12.83 -12.55 -9.16
N ASP A 114 -13.50 -13.68 -9.36
CA ASP A 114 -14.72 -14.07 -8.66
C ASP A 114 -14.53 -14.35 -7.16
N GLN A 115 -13.34 -14.77 -6.73
CA GLN A 115 -13.01 -15.19 -5.36
C GLN A 115 -12.41 -14.08 -4.48
N LEU A 116 -12.05 -12.93 -5.05
CA LEU A 116 -11.52 -11.80 -4.27
C LEU A 116 -12.66 -11.06 -3.53
N PRO A 117 -12.49 -10.62 -2.27
CA PRO A 117 -13.50 -9.88 -1.51
C PRO A 117 -13.54 -8.41 -1.95
N PHE A 118 -13.43 -8.15 -3.25
CA PHE A 118 -13.67 -6.81 -3.77
C PHE A 118 -15.18 -6.56 -3.85
N PRO A 119 -15.63 -5.35 -3.48
CA PRO A 119 -16.95 -4.86 -3.84
C PRO A 119 -17.21 -5.11 -5.33
N LYS A 120 -18.43 -5.53 -5.69
CA LYS A 120 -18.78 -5.90 -7.07
C LYS A 120 -18.41 -4.78 -8.05
N GLU A 121 -18.53 -3.52 -7.61
CA GLU A 121 -18.23 -2.35 -8.42
C GLU A 121 -16.76 -2.32 -8.90
N LEU A 122 -15.81 -2.75 -8.06
CA LEU A 122 -14.39 -2.78 -8.44
C LEU A 122 -14.07 -3.95 -9.39
N LYS A 123 -14.79 -5.07 -9.27
CA LYS A 123 -14.65 -6.20 -10.20
C LYS A 123 -15.17 -5.85 -11.59
N ASP A 124 -16.33 -5.20 -11.64
CA ASP A 124 -16.96 -4.76 -12.89
C ASP A 124 -16.08 -3.74 -13.62
N MET A 125 -15.47 -2.83 -12.88
CA MET A 125 -14.56 -1.82 -13.42
C MET A 125 -13.25 -2.44 -13.95
N ALA A 126 -12.67 -3.39 -13.22
CA ALA A 126 -11.49 -4.12 -13.68
C ALA A 126 -11.78 -4.97 -14.94
N GLN A 127 -12.95 -5.60 -15.01
CA GLN A 127 -13.39 -6.32 -16.21
C GLN A 127 -13.59 -5.39 -17.41
N GLN A 128 -14.22 -4.22 -17.22
CA GLN A 128 -14.37 -3.23 -18.29
C GLN A 128 -13.02 -2.72 -18.82
N LEU A 129 -12.06 -2.46 -17.93
CA LEU A 129 -10.72 -2.01 -18.34
C LEU A 129 -9.98 -3.09 -19.12
N LEU A 130 -10.07 -4.36 -18.72
CA LEU A 130 -9.43 -5.47 -19.43
C LEU A 130 -10.09 -5.75 -20.79
N GLN A 131 -11.41 -5.62 -20.89
CA GLN A 131 -12.15 -5.74 -22.17
C GLN A 131 -11.76 -4.62 -23.15
N ASN A 132 -11.48 -3.42 -22.63
CA ASN A 132 -11.07 -2.27 -23.44
C ASN A 132 -9.59 -2.29 -23.86
N ILE A 133 -8.77 -3.20 -23.30
CA ILE A 133 -7.34 -3.33 -23.63
C ILE A 133 -7.08 -4.52 -24.56
N GLY A 134 -7.95 -5.53 -24.58
CA GLY A 134 -7.75 -6.81 -25.31
C GLY A 134 -8.32 -6.92 -26.73
N GLY A 135 -9.00 -5.90 -27.27
CA GLY A 135 -9.64 -5.96 -28.59
C GLY A 135 -9.26 -4.78 -29.48
N GLY A 136 -8.57 -5.07 -30.58
CA GLY A 136 -7.96 -4.07 -31.46
C GLY A 136 -8.92 -3.08 -32.13
N GLN A 137 -8.34 -1.90 -32.41
CA GLN A 137 -8.80 -0.79 -33.24
C GLN A 137 -9.98 0.05 -32.70
N ASN A 138 -9.70 1.36 -32.64
CA ASN A 138 -10.52 2.48 -32.19
C ASN A 138 -10.54 2.69 -30.66
N GLY A 139 -9.62 3.54 -30.19
CA GLY A 139 -9.69 4.09 -28.83
C GLY A 139 -11.01 4.84 -28.60
N PRO A 140 -11.41 5.06 -27.33
CA PRO A 140 -12.71 5.64 -27.02
C PRO A 140 -12.80 7.05 -27.61
N THR A 141 -13.72 7.26 -28.55
CA THR A 141 -14.26 8.60 -28.82
C THR A 141 -14.89 9.07 -27.52
N MET A 142 -14.25 10.04 -26.88
CA MET A 142 -14.74 10.68 -25.66
C MET A 142 -16.06 11.39 -26.02
N GLN A 143 -17.20 10.76 -25.73
CA GLN A 143 -18.51 11.36 -25.97
C GLN A 143 -18.74 12.43 -24.90
N ILE A 144 -18.79 13.69 -25.33
CA ILE A 144 -19.15 14.81 -24.48
C ILE A 144 -20.64 14.67 -24.13
N PRO A 145 -21.03 14.62 -22.85
CA PRO A 145 -22.43 14.49 -22.44
C PRO A 145 -23.28 15.65 -22.97
N GLU A 146 -24.51 15.35 -23.42
CA GLU A 146 -25.45 16.38 -23.86
C GLU A 146 -25.72 17.37 -22.71
N GLY A 147 -25.36 18.64 -22.92
CA GLY A 147 -25.46 19.72 -21.94
C GLY A 147 -24.13 20.29 -21.44
N PHE A 148 -22.99 19.70 -21.79
CA PHE A 148 -21.68 20.23 -21.43
C PHE A 148 -21.31 21.44 -22.34
N LYS A 149 -21.44 22.65 -21.81
CA LYS A 149 -20.95 23.87 -22.49
C LYS A 149 -19.44 23.99 -22.28
N LEU A 150 -18.68 23.91 -23.37
CA LEU A 150 -17.25 24.17 -23.37
C LEU A 150 -16.98 25.63 -22.96
N PRO A 151 -15.96 25.90 -22.13
CA PRO A 151 -15.52 27.26 -21.84
C PRO A 151 -15.09 27.99 -23.12
N GLU A 152 -15.38 29.29 -23.22
CA GLU A 152 -14.97 30.08 -24.39
C GLU A 152 -13.44 30.02 -24.57
N GLY A 153 -13.01 29.53 -25.74
CA GLY A 153 -11.59 29.41 -26.11
C GLY A 153 -11.01 27.99 -26.18
N LEU A 154 -11.78 26.94 -25.86
CA LEU A 154 -11.30 25.56 -25.85
C LEU A 154 -11.75 24.80 -27.12
N ASP A 155 -10.86 24.72 -28.13
CA ASP A 155 -11.08 23.99 -29.38
C ASP A 155 -10.39 22.61 -29.33
N LEU A 156 -11.20 21.55 -29.23
CA LEU A 156 -10.75 20.16 -29.12
C LEU A 156 -10.41 19.51 -30.48
N SER A 157 -10.61 20.22 -31.59
CA SER A 157 -10.29 19.73 -32.94
C SER A 157 -8.80 19.41 -33.12
N LYS A 158 -7.93 19.97 -32.26
CA LYS A 158 -6.49 19.72 -32.27
C LYS A 158 -6.06 18.44 -31.55
N PHE A 159 -6.94 17.82 -30.77
CA PHE A 159 -6.64 16.62 -29.96
C PHE A 159 -7.18 15.32 -30.57
N LEU A 160 -7.88 15.39 -31.71
CA LEU A 160 -8.49 14.25 -32.39
C LEU A 160 -7.74 13.90 -33.70
N LYS A 161 -6.44 13.61 -33.60
CA LYS A 161 -5.68 12.94 -34.68
C LYS A 161 -5.14 11.61 -34.21
#